data_AF-A0A519L3R4-F1
#
_entry.id   AF-A0A519L3R4-F1
#
_cell.length_a   1.000
_cell.length_b   1.000
_cell.length_c   1.000
_cell.angle_alpha   90.00
_cell.angle_beta   90.00
_cell.angle_gamma   90.00
#
_symmetry.space_group_name_H-M   'P 1'
#
loop_
_entity.id
_entity.type
_entity.pdbx_description
1 polymer ?
#
loop_
_entity_poly.entity_id
_entity_poly.type
_entity_poly.pdbx_seq_one_letter_code
_entity_poly.pdbx_strand_id
1 'polypeptide(L)'
;AGEAATFKFIRDGQPVADQDVTIARGGTRYRDNPDEMTVRTGADGAFTVTWPEAGMYWINTSVRTAAQGDQMAANAQYNGVLEVLP
;
A
#
# COMPACT_ATOMS: atom_id res chain seq x y z
N ALA A 1 -10.62 -8.03 14.09
CA ALA A 1 -10.45 -6.60 13.75
C ALA A 1 -9.96 -5.81 14.97
N GLY A 2 -9.36 -4.63 14.79
CA GLY A 2 -8.89 -3.78 15.91
C GLY A 2 -7.45 -4.01 16.40
N GLU A 3 -6.75 -5.02 15.89
CA GLU A 3 -5.30 -5.19 16.09
C GLU A 3 -4.51 -4.53 14.96
N ALA A 4 -3.39 -3.89 15.32
CA ALA A 4 -2.49 -3.28 14.35
C ALA A 4 -1.71 -4.36 13.58
N ALA A 5 -1.71 -4.27 12.25
CA ALA A 5 -0.92 -5.11 11.38
C ALA A 5 0.16 -4.29 10.69
N THR A 6 1.39 -4.82 10.65
CA THR A 6 2.52 -4.19 9.97
C THR A 6 2.84 -4.94 8.70
N PHE A 7 2.99 -4.19 7.62
CA PHE A 7 3.34 -4.69 6.30
C PHE A 7 4.59 -3.98 5.82
N LYS A 8 5.33 -4.61 4.91
CA LYS A 8 6.55 -4.05 4.33
C LYS A 8 6.59 -4.30 2.83
N PHE A 9 6.85 -3.23 2.08
CA PHE A 9 7.10 -3.31 0.65
C PHE A 9 8.61 -3.39 0.39
N ILE A 10 9.00 -4.35 -0.45
CA ILE A 10 10.38 -4.59 -0.85
C ILE A 10 10.42 -4.66 -2.37
N ARG A 11 11.39 -3.97 -2.96
CA ARG A 11 11.72 -4.03 -4.39
C ARG A 11 13.17 -4.43 -4.53
N ASP A 12 13.45 -5.53 -5.22
CA ASP A 12 14.83 -5.98 -5.48
C ASP A 12 15.68 -6.08 -4.19
N GLY A 13 15.06 -6.54 -3.10
CA GLY A 13 15.70 -6.64 -1.78
C GLY A 13 15.83 -5.32 -1.00
N GLN A 14 15.50 -4.18 -1.61
CA GLN A 14 15.52 -2.86 -0.98
C GLN A 14 14.15 -2.44 -0.45
N PRO A 15 14.08 -1.78 0.71
CA PRO A 15 12.84 -1.18 1.20
C PRO A 15 12.24 -0.15 0.24
N VAL A 16 10.92 -0.20 0.08
CA VAL A 16 10.18 0.85 -0.64
C VAL A 16 9.75 1.91 0.38
N ALA A 17 10.65 2.85 0.65
CA ALA A 17 10.43 3.94 1.60
C ALA A 17 9.66 5.11 0.96
N ASP A 18 9.06 5.94 1.82
CA ASP A 18 8.43 7.21 1.48
C ASP A 18 7.28 7.15 0.46
N GLN A 19 6.63 5.99 0.32
CA GLN A 19 5.50 5.81 -0.60
C GLN A 19 4.14 5.85 0.09
N ASP A 20 3.21 6.54 -0.55
CA ASP A 20 1.80 6.48 -0.18
C ASP A 20 1.22 5.11 -0.52
N VAL A 21 0.51 4.56 0.44
CA VAL A 21 -0.19 3.28 0.38
C VAL A 21 -1.66 3.57 0.54
N THR A 22 -2.42 3.32 -0.52
CA THR A 22 -3.87 3.40 -0.52
C THR A 22 -4.44 2.08 -0.04
N ILE A 23 -5.32 2.15 0.95
CA ILE A 23 -6.04 1.00 1.50
C ILE A 23 -7.52 1.31 1.42
N ALA A 24 -8.28 0.42 0.79
CA ALA A 24 -9.71 0.60 0.56
C ALA A 24 -10.45 -0.66 0.96
N ARG A 25 -11.55 -0.52 1.72
CA ARG A 25 -12.49 -1.63 1.93
C ARG A 25 -13.05 -2.08 0.57
N GLY A 26 -13.08 -3.39 0.35
CA GLY A 26 -13.52 -3.99 -0.91
C GLY A 26 -14.99 -3.71 -1.20
N GLY A 27 -15.33 -3.60 -2.50
CA GLY A 27 -16.72 -3.40 -2.97
C GLY A 27 -16.99 -2.06 -3.67
N THR A 28 -16.05 -1.11 -3.63
CA THR A 28 -16.23 0.29 -4.10
C THR A 28 -15.22 0.70 -5.17
N ARG A 29 -14.88 -0.21 -6.09
CA ARG A 29 -13.68 -0.11 -6.97
C ARG A 29 -13.65 1.00 -8.04
N TYR A 30 -14.58 1.97 -8.03
CA TYR A 30 -14.67 3.00 -9.09
C TYR A 30 -15.20 4.37 -8.66
N ARG A 31 -15.45 4.64 -7.37
CA ARG A 31 -16.00 5.93 -6.92
C ARG A 31 -15.59 6.20 -5.48
N ASP A 32 -15.43 7.49 -5.14
CA ASP A 32 -15.15 8.05 -3.81
C ASP A 32 -15.48 7.06 -2.69
N ASN A 33 -14.46 6.34 -2.22
CA ASN A 33 -14.64 5.37 -1.16
C ASN A 33 -14.47 6.12 0.18
N PRO A 34 -15.54 6.33 0.96
CA PRO A 34 -15.42 7.00 2.25
C PRO A 34 -14.53 6.22 3.23
N ASP A 35 -14.29 4.93 2.97
CA ASP A 35 -13.45 4.04 3.76
C ASP A 35 -12.01 3.90 3.21
N GLU A 36 -11.61 4.77 2.28
CA GLU A 36 -10.22 4.84 1.83
C GLU A 36 -9.34 5.50 2.91
N MET A 37 -8.22 4.86 3.20
CA MET A 37 -7.17 5.39 4.06
C MET A 37 -5.85 5.41 3.30
N THR A 38 -5.07 6.46 3.54
CA THR A 38 -3.71 6.58 3.01
C THR A 38 -2.73 6.55 4.16
N VAL A 39 -1.76 5.65 4.08
CA VAL A 39 -0.62 5.56 5.01
C VAL A 39 0.67 5.68 4.22
N ARG A 40 1.76 6.07 4.89
CA ARG A 40 3.07 6.28 4.29
C ARG A 40 4.04 5.21 4.78
N THR A 41 4.81 4.62 3.88
CA THR A 41 5.90 3.73 4.29
C THR A 41 7.03 4.51 4.95
N GLY A 42 7.57 3.97 6.04
CA GLY A 42 8.76 4.48 6.69
C GLY A 42 10.04 4.17 5.91
N ALA A 43 11.18 4.61 6.43
CA ALA A 43 12.51 4.39 5.83
C ALA A 43 12.86 2.90 5.67
N ASP A 44 12.28 2.03 6.49
CA ASP A 44 12.43 0.58 6.40
C ASP A 44 11.42 -0.07 5.45
N GLY A 45 10.62 0.72 4.71
CA GLY A 45 9.60 0.28 3.78
C GLY A 45 8.34 -0.27 4.44
N ALA A 46 8.23 -0.16 5.77
CA ALA A 46 7.11 -0.67 6.52
C ALA A 46 6.02 0.39 6.74
N PHE A 47 4.78 -0.07 6.88
CA PHE A 47 3.66 0.73 7.35
C PHE A 47 2.81 -0.11 8.31
N THR A 48 2.15 0.56 9.23
CA THR A 48 1.23 -0.07 10.19
C THR A 48 -0.17 0.46 9.94
N VAL A 49 -1.15 -0.45 9.97
CA VAL A 49 -2.57 -0.13 9.82
C VAL A 49 -3.37 -0.88 10.88
N THR A 50 -4.31 -0.17 11.51
CA THR A 50 -5.31 -0.78 12.38
C THR A 50 -6.60 -0.91 11.58
N TRP A 51 -7.06 -2.14 11.39
CA TRP A 51 -8.24 -2.43 10.59
C TRP A 51 -9.51 -2.03 11.36
N PRO A 52 -10.33 -1.09 10.83
CA PRO A 52 -11.48 -0.58 11.56
C PRO A 52 -12.53 -1.67 11.80
N GLU A 53 -12.73 -2.59 10.85
CA GLU A 53 -13.65 -3.71 11.01
C GLU A 53 -13.22 -4.92 10.15
N ALA A 54 -13.88 -6.06 10.31
CA ALA A 54 -13.61 -7.25 9.52
C ALA A 54 -14.07 -7.07 8.06
N GLY A 55 -13.43 -7.75 7.12
CA GLY A 55 -13.79 -7.74 5.70
C GLY A 55 -12.59 -7.74 4.76
N MET A 56 -12.89 -7.64 3.46
CA MET A 56 -11.88 -7.60 2.41
C MET A 56 -11.33 -6.18 2.26
N TYR A 57 -10.02 -6.05 2.17
CA TYR A 57 -9.33 -4.79 1.92
C TYR A 57 -8.41 -4.93 0.71
N TRP A 58 -8.47 -3.95 -0.19
CA TRP A 58 -7.51 -3.79 -1.25
C TRP A 58 -6.42 -2.82 -0.81
N ILE A 59 -5.18 -3.14 -1.14
CA ILE A 59 -4.00 -2.34 -0.83
C ILE A 59 -3.26 -2.05 -2.13
N ASN A 60 -2.84 -0.80 -2.31
CA ASN A 60 -2.05 -0.37 -3.44
C ASN A 60 -0.93 0.59 -3.05
N THR A 61 0.20 0.45 -3.72
CA THR A 61 1.18 1.53 -3.80
C THR A 61 1.86 1.50 -5.17
N SER A 62 2.37 2.65 -5.60
CA SER A 62 3.13 2.76 -6.84
C SER A 62 4.48 3.43 -6.61
N VAL A 63 5.51 2.90 -7.28
CA VAL A 63 6.87 3.43 -7.25
C VAL A 63 7.20 3.90 -8.65
N ARG A 64 7.55 5.18 -8.79
CA ARG A 64 7.99 5.76 -10.05
C ARG A 64 9.43 6.20 -9.92
N THR A 65 10.26 5.71 -10.82
CA THR A 65 11.64 6.14 -11.00
C THR A 65 11.70 6.94 -12.28
N ALA A 66 12.07 8.22 -12.18
CA ALA A 66 12.28 9.06 -13.36
C ALA A 66 13.52 8.59 -14.13
N ALA A 67 13.57 8.89 -15.42
CA ALA A 67 14.80 8.70 -16.19
C ALA A 67 15.86 9.68 -15.69
N GLN A 68 17.11 9.22 -15.57
CA GLN A 68 18.23 10.07 -15.15
C GLN A 68 19.53 9.61 -15.81
N GLY A 69 20.11 10.45 -16.69
CA GLY A 69 21.25 10.06 -17.51
C GLY A 69 20.89 8.86 -18.40
N ASP A 70 21.70 7.80 -18.32
CA ASP A 70 21.44 6.53 -19.03
C ASP A 70 20.41 5.63 -18.34
N GLN A 71 19.95 5.99 -17.14
CA GLN A 71 18.94 5.23 -16.43
C GLN A 71 17.55 5.48 -17.03
N MET A 72 16.90 4.41 -17.49
CA MET A 72 15.53 4.47 -18.00
C MET A 72 14.52 4.71 -16.88
N ALA A 73 13.41 5.39 -17.21
CA ALA A 73 12.28 5.50 -16.31
C ALA A 73 11.66 4.12 -16.05
N ALA A 74 11.16 3.92 -14.83
CA ALA A 74 10.50 2.68 -14.44
C ALA A 74 9.29 2.96 -13.55
N ASN A 75 8.23 2.19 -13.73
CA ASN A 75 7.06 2.18 -12.86
C ASN A 75 6.83 0.76 -12.31
N ALA A 76 6.61 0.66 -11.01
CA ALA A 76 6.18 -0.57 -10.35
C ALA A 76 4.89 -0.30 -9.58
N GLN A 77 4.00 -1.27 -9.53
CA GLN A 77 2.76 -1.22 -8.75
C GLN A 77 2.64 -2.48 -7.91
N TYR A 78 2.36 -2.30 -6.63
CA TYR A 78 2.05 -3.38 -5.71
C TYR A 78 0.55 -3.35 -5.47
N ASN A 79 -0.12 -4.46 -5.73
CA ASN A 79 -1.56 -4.62 -5.55
C ASN A 79 -1.81 -5.89 -4.75
N GLY A 80 -2.56 -5.76 -3.66
CA GLY A 80 -2.94 -6.88 -2.81
C GLY A 80 -4.41 -6.81 -2.42
N VAL A 81 -4.99 -7.97 -2.12
CA VAL A 81 -6.26 -8.05 -1.41
C VAL A 81 -6.05 -8.94 -0.19
N LEU A 82 -6.56 -8.48 0.94
CA LEU A 82 -6.43 -9.11 2.25
C LEU A 82 -7.84 -9.34 2.80
N GLU A 83 -8.03 -10.43 3.53
CA GLU A 83 -9.23 -10.66 4.35
C GLU A 83 -8.89 -10.43 5.83
N VAL A 84 -9.54 -9.45 6.46
CA VAL A 84 -9.46 -9.23 7.90
C VAL A 84 -10.57 -10.01 8.58
N LEU A 85 -10.20 -10.94 9.46
CA LEU A 85 -11.15 -11.73 10.24
C LEU A 85 -11.60 -10.99 11.52
N PRO A 86 -12.75 -11.38 12.11
CA PRO A 86 -13.24 -10.84 13.38
C PRO A 86 -12.22 -10.94 14.52
#